data_AF-A0A4V2ZR15-F1
#
_entry.id   AF-A0A4V2ZR15-F1
#
_cell.length_a   1.000
_cell.length_b   1.000
_cell.length_c   1.000
_cell.angle_alpha   90.00
_cell.angle_beta   90.00
_cell.angle_gamma   90.00
#
_symmetry.space_group_name_H-M   'P 1'
#
loop_
_entity.id
_entity.type
_entity.pdbx_description
1 polymer ?
#
loop_
_entity_poly.entity_id
_entity_poly.type
_entity_poly.pdbx_seq_one_letter_code
_entity_poly.pdbx_strand_id
1 'polypeptide(L)'
;AAGVDALGIVLGGSGNGEQIAANKVEGVRAALAWNLDTARLAREHNDANVVAVGGRQHSVDEATELIEAFLAEPFSKAERHVRRIGKIASYETTGEVVE
;
A
#
# COMPACT_ATOMS: atom_id res chain seq x y z
N ALA A 1 -17.51 0.82 1.47
CA ALA A 1 -16.86 -0.50 1.60
C ALA A 1 -17.91 -1.54 2.02
N ALA A 2 -17.79 -2.80 1.58
CA ALA A 2 -18.76 -3.86 1.89
C ALA A 2 -18.64 -4.43 3.32
N GLY A 3 -17.95 -3.75 4.25
CA GLY A 3 -17.82 -4.16 5.65
C GLY A 3 -16.89 -5.36 5.90
N VAL A 4 -16.10 -5.76 4.90
CA VAL A 4 -15.12 -6.85 5.02
C VAL A 4 -13.71 -6.26 5.01
N ASP A 5 -12.94 -6.55 6.05
CA ASP A 5 -11.51 -6.24 6.09
C ASP A 5 -10.78 -7.14 5.08
N ALA A 6 -10.18 -6.53 4.07
CA ALA A 6 -9.45 -7.21 3.01
C ALA A 6 -8.25 -6.38 2.57
N LEU A 7 -7.22 -7.06 2.05
CA LEU A 7 -6.11 -6.45 1.33
C LEU A 7 -6.39 -6.51 -0.18
N GLY A 8 -5.89 -5.52 -0.91
CA GLY A 8 -6.01 -5.42 -2.37
C GLY A 8 -4.67 -5.56 -3.09
N ILE A 9 -4.73 -6.06 -4.32
CA ILE A 9 -3.61 -6.12 -5.24
C ILE A 9 -4.04 -5.47 -6.55
N VAL A 10 -3.22 -4.57 -7.09
CA VAL A 10 -3.45 -3.96 -8.41
C VAL A 10 -2.23 -4.19 -9.30
N LEU A 11 -2.45 -4.52 -10.57
CA LEU A 11 -1.39 -4.96 -11.48
C LEU A 11 -1.45 -4.19 -12.79
N GLY A 12 -0.26 -3.87 -13.32
CA GLY A 12 -0.11 -3.27 -14.63
C GLY A 12 1.30 -3.43 -15.16
N GLY A 13 1.68 -2.62 -16.15
CA GLY A 13 3.00 -2.70 -16.76
C GLY A 13 4.14 -2.38 -15.76
N SER A 14 4.03 -1.24 -15.10
CA SER A 14 4.99 -0.79 -14.06
C SER A 14 4.41 -0.75 -12.65
N GLY A 15 3.08 -0.86 -12.49
CA GLY A 15 2.39 -0.74 -11.21
C GLY A 15 2.16 0.71 -10.74
N ASN A 16 2.83 1.70 -11.34
CA ASN A 16 2.72 3.11 -10.92
C ASN A 16 1.34 3.69 -11.23
N GLY A 17 0.83 3.52 -12.46
CA GLY A 17 -0.48 4.06 -12.82
C GLY A 17 -1.59 3.47 -11.95
N GLU A 18 -1.47 2.19 -11.64
CA GLU A 18 -2.41 1.45 -10.83
C GLU A 18 -2.42 1.94 -9.38
N GLN A 19 -1.26 2.13 -8.74
CA GLN A 19 -1.24 2.69 -7.38
C GLN A 19 -1.62 4.17 -7.33
N ILE A 20 -1.29 4.98 -8.35
CA ILE A 20 -1.75 6.38 -8.42
C ILE A 20 -3.28 6.41 -8.46
N ALA A 21 -3.90 5.56 -9.28
CA ALA A 21 -5.36 5.47 -9.38
C ALA A 21 -5.99 4.94 -8.08
N ALA A 22 -5.44 3.87 -7.50
CA ALA A 22 -5.95 3.28 -6.26
C ALA A 22 -5.91 4.29 -5.09
N ASN A 23 -4.84 5.07 -4.97
CA ASN A 23 -4.70 6.13 -3.95
C ASN A 23 -5.68 7.31 -4.11
N LYS A 24 -6.52 7.34 -5.16
CA LYS A 24 -7.62 8.32 -5.27
C LYS A 24 -8.91 7.85 -4.63
N VAL A 25 -9.00 6.59 -4.21
CA VAL A 25 -10.14 6.06 -3.49
C VAL A 25 -9.99 6.38 -2.02
N GLU A 26 -11.01 7.02 -1.44
CA GLU A 26 -11.00 7.42 -0.03
C GLU A 26 -10.69 6.24 0.90
N GLY A 27 -9.69 6.43 1.77
CA GLY A 27 -9.22 5.44 2.74
C GLY A 27 -8.24 4.41 2.18
N VAL A 28 -7.93 4.43 0.88
CA VAL A 28 -6.93 3.53 0.29
C VAL A 28 -5.53 4.10 0.47
N ARG A 29 -4.63 3.21 0.91
CA ARG A 29 -3.18 3.45 0.93
C ARG A 29 -2.53 2.36 0.07
N ALA A 30 -2.25 2.71 -1.18
CA ALA A 30 -1.64 1.83 -2.16
C ALA A 30 -0.14 2.10 -2.28
N ALA A 31 0.68 1.09 -1.97
CA ALA A 31 2.14 1.14 -2.13
C ALA A 31 2.59 0.40 -3.39
N LEU A 32 3.65 0.87 -4.04
CA LEU A 32 4.33 0.11 -5.10
C LEU A 32 5.39 -0.80 -4.47
N ALA A 33 5.25 -2.11 -4.64
CA ALA A 33 6.28 -3.07 -4.27
C ALA A 33 7.20 -3.31 -5.48
N TRP A 34 8.50 -3.09 -5.28
CA TRP A 34 9.55 -3.25 -6.28
C TRP A 34 10.64 -4.24 -5.86
N ASN A 35 10.64 -4.61 -4.58
CA ASN A 35 11.50 -5.61 -3.96
C ASN A 35 10.88 -6.04 -2.62
N LEU A 36 11.44 -7.08 -1.99
CA LEU A 36 10.90 -7.64 -0.75
C LEU A 36 10.81 -6.61 0.38
N ASP A 37 11.81 -5.74 0.49
CA ASP A 37 11.82 -4.71 1.54
C ASP A 37 10.64 -3.74 1.35
N THR A 38 10.42 -3.24 0.14
CA THR A 38 9.28 -2.34 -0.15
C THR A 38 7.93 -3.04 0.03
N ALA A 39 7.82 -4.34 -0.27
CA ALA A 39 6.61 -5.12 -0.02
C ALA A 39 6.30 -5.23 1.48
N ARG A 40 7.30 -5.53 2.33
CA ARG A 40 7.14 -5.58 3.79
C ARG A 40 6.88 -4.20 4.39
N LEU A 41 7.71 -3.22 4.03
CA LEU A 41 7.60 -1.84 4.54
C LEU A 41 6.27 -1.18 4.15
N ALA A 42 5.65 -1.59 3.03
CA ALA A 42 4.29 -1.18 2.68
C ALA A 42 3.28 -1.50 3.80
N ARG A 43 3.31 -2.72 4.35
CA ARG A 43 2.47 -3.09 5.50
C ARG A 43 3.01 -2.51 6.79
N GLU A 44 4.27 -2.80 7.10
CA GLU A 44 4.87 -2.54 8.42
C GLU A 44 4.80 -1.06 8.79
N HIS A 45 5.10 -0.16 7.85
CA HIS A 45 5.24 1.28 8.10
C HIS A 45 4.04 2.11 7.63
N ASN A 46 3.41 1.73 6.53
CA ASN A 46 2.38 2.56 5.89
C ASN A 46 0.97 2.03 6.13
N ASP A 47 0.85 0.86 6.77
CA ASP A 47 -0.40 0.10 6.86
C ASP A 47 -1.13 0.11 5.51
N ALA A 48 -0.39 -0.11 4.42
CA ALA A 48 -0.95 -0.10 3.08
C ALA A 48 -1.97 -1.23 2.98
N ASN A 49 -3.19 -0.90 2.58
CA ASN A 49 -4.26 -1.88 2.36
C ASN A 49 -4.32 -2.34 0.90
N VAL A 50 -3.53 -1.73 0.02
CA VAL A 50 -3.36 -2.15 -1.37
C VAL A 50 -1.87 -2.19 -1.71
N VAL A 51 -1.45 -3.20 -2.48
CA VAL A 51 -0.12 -3.24 -3.11
C VAL A 51 -0.24 -3.24 -4.62
N ALA A 52 0.63 -2.48 -5.28
CA ALA A 52 0.83 -2.53 -6.71
C ALA A 52 2.13 -3.25 -7.06
N VAL A 53 2.10 -4.06 -8.12
CA VAL A 53 3.28 -4.75 -8.66
C VAL A 53 3.32 -4.56 -10.17
N GLY A 54 4.52 -4.26 -10.70
CA GLY A 54 4.75 -4.13 -12.13
C GLY A 54 4.96 -5.47 -12.81
N GLY A 55 3.97 -5.95 -13.56
CA GLY A 55 4.03 -7.24 -14.26
C GLY A 55 5.05 -7.32 -15.39
N ARG A 56 5.61 -6.20 -15.86
CA ARG A 56 6.74 -6.17 -16.82
C ARG A 56 8.09 -5.95 -16.15
N GLN A 57 8.13 -5.85 -14.82
CA GLN A 57 9.31 -5.46 -14.04
C GLN A 57 9.93 -6.65 -13.28
N HIS A 58 9.16 -7.73 -13.14
CA HIS A 58 9.52 -8.90 -12.38
C HIS A 58 9.14 -10.16 -13.16
N SER A 59 9.82 -11.26 -12.88
CA SER A 59 9.31 -12.58 -13.21
C SER A 59 8.02 -12.88 -12.43
N VAL A 60 7.27 -13.90 -12.85
CA VAL A 60 6.06 -14.34 -12.12
C VAL A 60 6.41 -14.80 -10.71
N ASP A 61 7.54 -15.51 -10.54
CA ASP A 61 7.97 -16.02 -9.24
C ASP A 61 8.34 -14.87 -8.30
N GLU A 62 9.13 -13.89 -8.77
CA GLU A 62 9.46 -12.69 -7.99
C GLU A 62 8.20 -11.90 -7.65
N ALA A 63 7.30 -11.65 -8.61
CA ALA A 63 6.07 -10.91 -8.36
C ALA A 63 5.18 -11.62 -7.31
N THR A 64 5.10 -12.95 -7.37
CA THR A 64 4.42 -13.78 -6.36
C THR A 64 5.04 -13.59 -4.99
N GLU A 65 6.37 -13.66 -4.89
CA GLU A 65 7.09 -13.49 -3.63
C GLU A 65 6.87 -12.11 -3.01
N LEU A 66 6.84 -11.05 -3.83
CA LEU A 66 6.52 -9.70 -3.38
C LEU A 66 5.10 -9.60 -2.82
N ILE A 67 4.13 -10.21 -3.51
CA ILE A 67 2.72 -10.23 -3.09
C ILE A 67 2.57 -11.02 -1.78
N GLU A 68 3.19 -12.20 -1.68
CA GLU A 68 3.15 -13.02 -0.48
C GLU A 68 3.77 -12.30 0.72
N ALA A 69 4.92 -11.64 0.52
CA ALA A 69 5.55 -10.82 1.55
C ALA A 69 4.62 -9.70 2.05
N PHE A 70 3.94 -9.00 1.14
CA PHE A 70 2.94 -7.99 1.51
C PHE A 70 1.73 -8.59 2.24
N LEU A 71 1.23 -9.75 1.84
CA LEU A 71 0.06 -10.36 2.49
C LEU A 71 0.39 -10.89 3.90
N ALA A 72 1.61 -11.37 4.12
CA ALA A 72 2.04 -11.96 5.37
C ALA A 72 2.47 -10.91 6.42
N GLU A 73 2.97 -9.75 5.99
CA GLU A 73 3.55 -8.76 6.90
C GLU A 73 2.46 -8.00 7.71
N PRO A 74 2.53 -7.99 9.05
CA PRO A 74 1.62 -7.21 9.87
C PRO A 74 1.99 -5.72 9.89
N PHE A 75 1.00 -4.86 10.14
CA PHE A 75 1.29 -3.46 10.48
C PHE A 75 1.96 -3.37 11.87
N SER A 76 3.09 -2.66 11.97
CA SER A 76 3.87 -2.55 13.21
C SER A 76 3.15 -1.86 14.36
N LYS A 77 2.14 -1.03 14.05
CA LYS A 77 1.44 -0.16 15.02
C LYS A 77 2.36 0.79 15.79
N ALA A 78 3.59 1.03 15.34
CA ALA A 78 4.48 1.96 16.04
C ALA A 78 3.89 3.38 16.00
N GLU A 79 3.99 4.10 17.12
CA GLU A 79 3.34 5.40 17.30
C GLU A 79 3.66 6.40 16.17
N ARG A 80 4.92 6.43 15.73
CA ARG A 80 5.36 7.29 14.61
C ARG A 80 4.63 7.01 13.29
N HIS A 81 4.26 5.75 13.04
CA HIS A 81 3.58 5.33 11.81
C HIS A 81 2.09 5.65 11.90
N VAL A 82 1.46 5.30 13.01
CA VAL A 82 0.06 5.64 13.30
C VAL A 82 -0.16 7.15 13.19
N ARG A 83 0.73 7.95 13.78
CA ARG A 83 0.66 9.42 13.69
C ARG A 83 0.70 9.91 12.24
N ARG A 84 1.64 9.41 11.43
CA ARG A 84 1.77 9.82 10.01
C ARG A 84 0.56 9.41 9.18
N ILE A 85 0.03 8.20 9.39
CA ILE A 85 -1.20 7.74 8.73
C ILE A 85 -2.39 8.63 9.11
N GLY A 86 -2.49 9.04 10.38
CA GLY A 86 -3.51 9.98 10.82
C GLY A 86 -3.44 11.34 10.10
N LYS A 87 -2.23 11.84 9.83
CA LYS A 87 -2.06 13.06 9.02
C LYS A 87 -2.54 12.90 7.58
N ILE A 88 -2.25 11.74 6.97
CA ILE A 88 -2.72 11.43 5.61
C ILE A 88 -4.25 11.39 5.59
N ALA A 89 -4.89 10.71 6.54
CA ALA A 89 -6.35 10.62 6.62
C ALA A 89 -7.01 11.99 6.88
N SER A 90 -6.39 12.83 7.71
CA SER A 90 -6.84 14.21 7.91
C SER A 90 -6.80 15.00 6.60
N TYR A 91 -5.65 14.98 5.92
CA TYR A 91 -5.50 15.68 4.63
C TYR A 91 -6.47 15.16 3.57
N GLU A 92 -6.72 13.85 3.52
CA GLU A 92 -7.63 13.23 2.55
C GLU A 92 -9.06 13.78 2.66
N THR A 93 -9.53 14.03 3.88
CA THR A 93 -10.92 14.45 4.15
C THR A 93 -11.08 15.97 4.23
N THR A 94 -10.04 16.72 4.63
CA THR A 94 -10.13 18.17 4.84
C THR A 94 -9.36 19.00 3.82
N GLY A 95 -8.35 18.41 3.17
CA GLY A 95 -7.40 19.14 2.32
C GLY A 95 -6.33 19.95 3.08
N GLU A 96 -6.33 19.91 4.41
CA GLU A 96 -5.41 20.67 5.25
C GLU A 96 -4.19 19.84 5.68
N VAL A 97 -3.01 20.46 5.67
CA VAL A 97 -1.77 19.81 6.14
C VAL A 97 -1.62 20.10 7.63
N VAL A 98 -1.69 19.04 8.45
CA VAL A 98 -1.59 19.13 9.91
C VAL A 98 -0.15 18.95 10.41
N GLU A 99 0.28 19.81 11.33
CA GLU A 99 1.59 19.78 12.02
C GLU A 99 1.77 18.58 12.96
#